data_AF-W6KB44-F1
#
_entry.id   AF-W6KB44-F1
#
_cell.length_a   1.000
_cell.length_b   1.000
_cell.length_c   1.000
_cell.angle_alpha   90.00
_cell.angle_beta   90.00
_cell.angle_gamma   90.00
#
_symmetry.space_group_name_H-M   'P 1'
#
loop_
_entity.id
_entity.type
_entity.pdbx_description
1 polymer ?
#
loop_
_entity_poly.entity_id
_entity_poly.type
_entity_poly.pdbx_seq_one_letter_code
_entity_poly.pdbx_strand_id
1 'polypeptide(L)'
;MYTKFEDVVALTQAFAKSYTAAVTASSEAAKAGSEAIAKTLVDQSNATVSRGIAVAKELGAVKTPDALVKAQTKFAAESLDLAFVNGKALADLSGKVAEDVTGPLAAHAKTVWEKFPKAA
;
A
#
# COMPACT_ATOMS: atom_id res chain seq x y z
N MET A 1 -32.96 19.70 15.71
CA MET A 1 -33.47 19.13 16.97
C MET A 1 -34.19 17.82 16.63
N TYR A 2 -33.71 16.69 17.13
CA TYR A 2 -34.41 15.40 17.00
C TYR A 2 -35.57 15.40 18.01
N THR A 3 -36.78 15.72 17.55
CA THR A 3 -37.95 15.93 18.43
C THR A 3 -38.80 14.67 18.63
N LYS A 4 -38.51 13.56 17.94
CA LYS A 4 -39.25 12.30 18.07
C LYS A 4 -38.30 11.12 18.24
N PHE A 5 -38.71 10.15 19.07
CA PHE A 5 -37.98 8.89 19.28
C PHE A 5 -37.70 8.14 17.97
N GLU A 6 -38.61 8.25 17.00
CA GLU A 6 -38.48 7.71 15.64
C GLU A 6 -37.28 8.28 14.88
N ASP A 7 -36.97 9.56 15.06
CA ASP A 7 -35.82 10.21 14.43
C ASP A 7 -34.50 9.67 15.02
N VAL A 8 -34.47 9.40 16.34
CA VAL A 8 -33.32 8.79 17.02
C VAL A 8 -33.11 7.36 16.56
N VAL A 9 -34.19 6.57 16.42
CA VAL A 9 -34.13 5.20 15.90
C VAL A 9 -33.64 5.17 14.45
N ALA A 10 -34.14 6.07 13.59
CA ALA A 10 -33.71 6.20 12.21
C ALA A 10 -32.22 6.59 12.10
N LEU A 11 -31.77 7.53 12.93
CA LEU A 11 -30.36 7.91 13.02
C LEU A 11 -29.47 6.73 13.45
N THR A 12 -29.91 5.97 14.46
CA THR A 12 -29.16 4.82 15.00
C THR A 12 -29.07 3.68 13.97
N GLN A 13 -30.14 3.43 13.21
CA GLN A 13 -30.12 2.43 12.14
C GLN A 13 -29.25 2.87 10.94
N ALA A 14 -29.31 4.15 10.56
CA ALA A 14 -28.45 4.70 9.51
C ALA A 14 -26.96 4.69 9.94
N PHE A 15 -26.69 4.94 11.22
CA PHE A 15 -25.37 4.81 11.82
C PHE A 15 -24.86 3.36 11.74
N ALA A 16 -25.64 2.40 12.24
CA ALA A 16 -25.25 0.99 12.24
C ALA A 16 -24.94 0.48 10.83
N LYS A 17 -25.78 0.85 9.84
CA LYS A 17 -25.58 0.47 8.42
C LYS A 17 -24.35 1.13 7.79
N SER A 18 -24.15 2.44 8.00
CA SER A 18 -23.01 3.13 7.39
C SER A 18 -21.68 2.77 8.06
N TYR A 19 -21.70 2.45 9.36
CA TYR A 19 -20.52 1.96 10.07
C TYR A 19 -20.11 0.57 9.60
N THR A 20 -21.06 -0.37 9.46
CA THR A 20 -20.76 -1.71 8.92
C THR A 20 -20.22 -1.62 7.49
N ALA A 21 -20.81 -0.79 6.64
CA ALA A 21 -20.30 -0.57 5.29
C ALA A 21 -18.87 0.00 5.29
N ALA A 22 -18.55 0.95 6.18
CA ALA A 22 -17.21 1.51 6.29
C ALA A 22 -16.19 0.46 6.78
N VAL A 23 -16.55 -0.37 7.76
CA VAL A 23 -15.68 -1.46 8.25
C VAL A 23 -15.45 -2.52 7.17
N THR A 24 -16.49 -2.87 6.39
CA THR A 24 -16.35 -3.79 5.25
C THR A 24 -15.40 -3.21 4.21
N ALA A 25 -15.57 -1.94 3.82
CA ALA A 25 -14.69 -1.28 2.87
C ALA A 25 -13.22 -1.21 3.36
N SER A 26 -12.99 -0.87 4.63
CA SER A 26 -11.66 -0.91 5.24
C SER A 26 -11.06 -2.31 5.25
N SER A 27 -11.88 -3.35 5.47
CA SER A 27 -11.42 -4.75 5.48
C SER A 27 -11.04 -5.23 4.07
N GLU A 28 -11.82 -4.86 3.06
CA GLU A 28 -11.52 -5.13 1.66
C GLU A 28 -10.24 -4.41 1.21
N ALA A 29 -10.07 -3.14 1.60
CA ALA A 29 -8.85 -2.37 1.36
C ALA A 29 -7.62 -3.02 2.01
N ALA A 30 -7.73 -3.49 3.26
CA ALA A 30 -6.65 -4.20 3.95
C ALA A 30 -6.28 -5.51 3.23
N LYS A 31 -7.27 -6.26 2.73
CA LYS A 31 -7.04 -7.48 1.96
C LYS A 31 -6.35 -7.18 0.63
N ALA A 32 -6.86 -6.22 -0.14
CA ALA A 32 -6.26 -5.80 -1.41
C ALA A 32 -4.83 -5.28 -1.21
N GLY A 33 -4.59 -4.51 -0.15
CA GLY A 33 -3.28 -4.04 0.25
C GLY A 33 -2.30 -5.18 0.55
N SER A 34 -2.76 -6.19 1.29
CA SER A 34 -1.96 -7.38 1.61
C SER A 34 -1.61 -8.19 0.35
N GLU A 35 -2.56 -8.35 -0.58
CA GLU A 35 -2.34 -9.01 -1.87
C GLU A 35 -1.33 -8.22 -2.73
N ALA A 36 -1.41 -6.88 -2.72
CA ALA A 36 -0.48 -6.03 -3.46
C ALA A 36 0.96 -6.08 -2.88
N ILE A 37 1.10 -6.12 -1.55
CA ILE A 37 2.40 -6.33 -0.89
C ILE A 37 2.97 -7.70 -1.27
N ALA A 38 2.17 -8.75 -1.17
CA ALA A 38 2.59 -10.11 -1.50
C ALA A 38 3.04 -10.22 -2.97
N LYS A 39 2.29 -9.63 -3.90
CA LYS A 39 2.64 -9.57 -5.31
C LYS A 39 3.97 -8.83 -5.53
N THR A 40 4.15 -7.69 -4.87
CA THR A 40 5.39 -6.89 -4.95
C THR A 40 6.60 -7.70 -4.48
N LEU A 41 6.47 -8.45 -3.38
CA LEU A 41 7.53 -9.33 -2.89
C LEU A 41 7.88 -10.44 -3.89
N VAL A 42 6.87 -11.08 -4.49
CA VAL A 42 7.08 -12.12 -5.51
C VAL A 42 7.77 -11.54 -6.75
N ASP A 43 7.31 -10.39 -7.23
CA ASP A 43 7.89 -9.71 -8.40
C ASP A 43 9.34 -9.29 -8.14
N GLN A 44 9.65 -8.79 -6.93
CA GLN A 44 11.03 -8.49 -6.50
C GLN A 44 11.91 -9.73 -6.42
N SER A 45 11.37 -10.85 -5.93
CA SER A 45 12.10 -12.12 -5.86
C SER A 45 12.43 -12.64 -7.26
N ASN A 46 11.47 -12.61 -8.18
CA ASN A 46 11.67 -12.95 -9.59
C ASN A 46 12.72 -12.03 -10.26
N ALA A 47 12.62 -10.73 -10.03
CA ALA A 47 13.58 -9.76 -10.55
C ALA A 47 15.00 -10.01 -10.02
N THR A 48 15.13 -10.41 -8.75
CA THR A 48 16.41 -10.76 -8.12
C THR A 48 17.03 -11.99 -8.77
N VAL A 49 16.24 -13.04 -9.01
CA VAL A 49 16.71 -14.26 -9.70
C VAL A 49 17.15 -13.95 -11.13
N SER A 50 16.34 -13.20 -11.90
CA SER A 50 16.72 -12.80 -13.27
C SER A 50 18.00 -11.96 -13.29
N ARG A 51 18.19 -11.07 -12.31
CA ARG A 51 19.44 -10.31 -12.16
C ARG A 51 20.63 -11.19 -11.81
N GLY A 52 20.47 -12.15 -10.90
CA GLY A 52 21.53 -13.08 -10.56
C GLY A 52 22.05 -13.84 -11.80
N ILE A 53 21.13 -14.28 -12.67
CA ILE A 53 21.47 -14.92 -13.94
C ILE A 53 22.20 -13.93 -14.88
N ALA A 54 21.72 -12.70 -15.00
CA ALA A 54 22.34 -11.68 -15.85
C ALA A 54 23.76 -11.33 -15.39
N VAL A 55 23.97 -11.17 -14.08
CA VAL A 55 25.28 -10.89 -13.48
C VAL A 55 26.23 -12.08 -13.64
N ALA A 56 25.75 -13.30 -13.42
CA ALA A 56 26.55 -14.51 -13.66
C ALA A 56 27.01 -14.59 -15.13
N LYS A 57 26.13 -14.22 -16.07
CA LYS A 57 26.46 -14.17 -17.50
C LYS A 57 27.45 -13.06 -17.84
N GLU A 58 27.30 -11.87 -17.27
CA GLU A 58 28.27 -10.78 -17.44
C GLU A 58 29.63 -11.17 -16.87
N LEU A 59 29.69 -11.69 -15.64
CA LEU A 59 30.94 -12.12 -15.01
C LEU A 59 31.61 -13.27 -15.76
N GLY A 60 30.85 -14.23 -16.28
CA GLY A 60 31.38 -15.31 -17.12
C GLY A 60 31.91 -14.85 -18.48
N ALA A 61 31.50 -13.68 -18.96
CA ALA A 61 31.97 -13.08 -20.21
C ALA A 61 33.20 -12.18 -20.03
N VAL A 62 33.55 -11.82 -18.80
CA VAL A 62 34.69 -10.95 -18.48
C VAL A 62 36.00 -11.72 -18.68
N LYS A 63 36.86 -11.21 -19.59
CA LYS A 63 38.17 -11.79 -19.89
C LYS A 63 39.34 -11.01 -19.30
N THR A 64 39.09 -9.83 -18.71
CA THR A 64 40.13 -8.94 -18.20
C THR A 64 39.78 -8.38 -16.80
N PRO A 65 40.78 -8.08 -15.95
CA PRO A 65 40.54 -7.51 -14.63
C PRO A 65 39.77 -6.18 -14.66
N ASP A 66 40.06 -5.30 -15.62
CA ASP A 66 39.35 -4.02 -15.78
C ASP A 66 37.86 -4.20 -16.08
N ALA A 67 37.53 -5.21 -16.90
CA ALA A 67 36.13 -5.54 -17.20
C ALA A 67 35.42 -6.15 -15.97
N LEU A 68 36.15 -6.81 -15.07
CA LEU A 68 35.62 -7.32 -13.80
C LEU A 68 35.25 -6.16 -12.87
N VAL A 69 36.15 -5.18 -12.72
CA VAL A 69 35.91 -3.99 -11.90
C VAL A 69 34.70 -3.21 -12.43
N LYS A 70 34.63 -2.99 -13.75
CA LYS A 70 33.45 -2.34 -14.37
C LYS A 70 32.15 -3.10 -14.11
N ALA A 71 32.16 -4.43 -14.23
CA ALA A 71 30.98 -5.26 -13.96
C ALA A 71 30.54 -5.15 -12.49
N GLN A 72 31.49 -5.17 -11.54
CA GLN A 72 31.20 -4.99 -10.12
C GLN A 72 30.66 -3.58 -9.80
N THR A 73 31.26 -2.52 -10.34
CA THR A 73 30.79 -1.15 -10.13
C THR A 73 29.39 -0.94 -10.71
N LYS A 74 29.14 -1.48 -11.92
CA LYS A 74 27.81 -1.45 -12.55
C LYS A 74 26.78 -2.19 -11.69
N PHE A 75 27.10 -3.40 -11.23
CA PHE A 75 26.24 -4.15 -10.33
C PHE A 75 25.93 -3.40 -9.03
N ALA A 76 26.92 -2.75 -8.42
CA ALA A 76 26.72 -1.96 -7.21
C ALA A 76 25.78 -0.75 -7.45
N ALA A 77 25.99 -0.03 -8.56
CA ALA A 77 25.12 1.10 -8.94
C ALA A 77 23.68 0.65 -9.20
N GLU A 78 23.50 -0.43 -9.96
CA GLU A 78 22.18 -1.00 -10.27
C GLU A 78 21.48 -1.59 -9.04
N SER A 79 22.25 -2.06 -8.05
CA SER A 79 21.72 -2.55 -6.78
C SER A 79 21.22 -1.41 -5.89
N LEU A 80 21.95 -0.29 -5.84
CA LEU A 80 21.53 0.92 -5.14
C LEU A 80 20.27 1.52 -5.75
N ASP A 81 20.24 1.65 -7.08
CA ASP A 81 19.07 2.20 -7.79
C ASP A 81 17.83 1.33 -7.55
N LEU A 82 17.99 0.01 -7.57
CA LEU A 82 16.88 -0.91 -7.29
C LEU A 82 16.44 -0.88 -5.83
N ALA A 83 17.35 -0.72 -4.87
CA ALA A 83 16.99 -0.52 -3.47
C ALA A 83 16.16 0.74 -3.28
N PHE A 84 16.51 1.83 -3.98
CA PHE A 84 15.79 3.09 -3.93
C PHE A 84 14.38 2.98 -4.55
N VAL A 85 14.29 2.36 -5.74
CA VAL A 85 13.01 2.12 -6.43
C VAL A 85 12.10 1.20 -5.60
N ASN A 86 12.63 0.08 -5.10
CA ASN A 86 11.86 -0.85 -4.27
C ASN A 86 11.43 -0.23 -2.94
N GLY A 87 12.32 0.53 -2.29
CA GLY A 87 12.01 1.25 -1.06
C GLY A 87 10.90 2.27 -1.25
N LYS A 88 10.97 3.06 -2.34
CA LYS A 88 9.90 4.00 -2.70
C LYS A 88 8.58 3.30 -3.01
N ALA A 89 8.61 2.24 -3.82
CA ALA A 89 7.42 1.47 -4.13
C ALA A 89 6.76 0.89 -2.86
N LEU A 90 7.55 0.35 -1.93
CA LEU A 90 7.04 -0.18 -0.66
C LEU A 90 6.44 0.93 0.21
N ALA A 91 7.09 2.10 0.27
CA ALA A 91 6.60 3.25 1.03
C ALA A 91 5.30 3.82 0.45
N ASP A 92 5.22 4.00 -0.87
CA ASP A 92 4.02 4.47 -1.57
C ASP A 92 2.85 3.49 -1.38
N LEU A 93 3.14 2.18 -1.45
CA LEU A 93 2.13 1.14 -1.27
C LEU A 93 1.66 1.06 0.19
N SER A 94 2.56 1.18 1.15
CA SER A 94 2.20 1.24 2.58
C SER A 94 1.38 2.48 2.92
N GLY A 95 1.75 3.63 2.35
CA GLY A 95 1.00 4.89 2.51
C GLY A 95 -0.41 4.78 1.96
N LYS A 96 -0.56 4.25 0.74
CA LYS A 96 -1.88 3.99 0.14
C LYS A 96 -2.71 3.02 0.94
N VAL A 97 -2.15 1.90 1.40
CA VAL A 97 -2.91 0.93 2.21
C VAL A 97 -3.39 1.57 3.51
N ALA A 98 -2.57 2.38 4.17
CA ALA A 98 -3.00 3.10 5.36
C ALA A 98 -4.14 4.08 5.05
N GLU A 99 -4.06 4.81 3.93
CA GLU A 99 -5.07 5.76 3.50
C GLU A 99 -6.38 5.07 3.07
N ASP A 100 -6.30 3.96 2.34
CA ASP A 100 -7.45 3.18 1.89
C ASP A 100 -8.16 2.45 3.05
N VAL A 101 -7.41 2.05 4.08
CA VAL A 101 -7.99 1.43 5.29
C VAL A 101 -8.61 2.47 6.21
N THR A 102 -7.99 3.63 6.38
CA THR A 102 -8.47 4.67 7.32
C THR A 102 -9.48 5.64 6.70
N GLY A 103 -9.42 5.84 5.38
CA GLY A 103 -10.27 6.74 4.62
C GLY A 103 -11.77 6.49 4.76
N PRO A 104 -12.27 5.24 4.61
CA PRO A 104 -13.68 4.92 4.80
C PRO A 104 -14.18 5.23 6.22
N LEU A 105 -13.36 4.97 7.24
CA LEU A 105 -13.66 5.28 8.64
C LEU A 105 -13.67 6.80 8.89
N ALA A 106 -12.70 7.53 8.34
CA ALA A 106 -12.64 8.99 8.42
C ALA A 106 -13.83 9.66 7.71
N ALA A 107 -14.22 9.16 6.54
CA ALA A 107 -15.39 9.63 5.81
C ALA A 107 -16.71 9.36 6.57
N HIS A 108 -16.81 8.19 7.21
CA HIS A 108 -17.93 7.87 8.10
C HIS A 108 -18.00 8.85 9.29
N ALA A 109 -16.88 9.07 9.99
CA ALA A 109 -16.80 10.00 11.11
C ALA A 109 -17.19 11.44 10.71
N LYS A 110 -16.74 11.91 9.55
CA LYS A 110 -17.12 13.22 8.99
C LYS A 110 -18.61 13.31 8.67
N THR A 111 -19.17 12.28 8.04
CA THR A 111 -20.61 12.21 7.72
C THR A 111 -21.47 12.23 8.99
N VAL A 112 -21.00 11.57 10.06
CA VAL A 112 -21.65 11.59 11.37
C VAL A 112 -21.55 13.00 11.97
N TRP A 113 -20.38 13.62 11.95
CA TRP A 113 -20.18 14.98 12.46
C TRP A 113 -21.04 16.04 11.75
N GLU A 114 -21.26 15.91 10.45
CA GLU A 114 -22.12 16.80 9.66
C GLU A 114 -23.61 16.60 9.93
N LYS A 115 -24.03 15.39 10.35
CA LYS A 115 -25.42 15.04 10.67
C LYS A 115 -25.77 15.24 12.14
N PHE A 116 -24.77 15.31 13.03
CA PHE A 116 -24.98 15.77 14.39
C PHE A 116 -25.34 17.27 14.35
N PRO A 117 -26.48 17.68 14.94
CA PRO A 117 -26.79 19.10 15.05
C PRO A 117 -25.67 19.74 15.88
N LYS A 118 -24.87 20.62 15.26
CA LYS A 118 -23.95 21.48 16.00
C LYS A 118 -24.78 22.19 17.06
N ALA A 119 -24.49 21.93 18.33
CA ALA A 119 -25.10 22.63 19.43
C ALA A 119 -24.76 24.12 19.26
N ALA A 120 -25.76 24.91 18.87
CA ALA A 120 -25.81 26.35 18.95
C ALA A 120 -26.96 26.70 19.89
#